data_AF-A0A914UJH6-F1
#
_entry.id   AF-A0A914UJH6-F1
#
_cell.length_a   1.000
_cell.length_b   1.000
_cell.length_c   1.000
_cell.angle_alpha   90.00
_cell.angle_beta   90.00
_cell.angle_gamma   90.00
#
_symmetry.space_group_name_H-M   'P 1'
#
loop_
_entity.id
_entity.type
_entity.pdbx_description
1 polymer ?
#
loop_
_entity_poly.entity_id
_entity_poly.type
_entity_poly.pdbx_seq_one_letter_code
_entity_poly.pdbx_strand_id
1 'polypeptide(L)'
;MAQSTKESKNSYLSIGDYITLYCEERLGFIQSYLSSSVFNDLAVLSNPNRQGPPVSNISAIVFQVCVAQRYQTNKKILKYKQLVDENPLDILLQTKYAAIQKAAENESNDNEAEQKRQTGRAVQYGQVIQLQHNFTGKWMHVNSISTSRTEPSNMM
;
A
#
# COMPACT_ATOMS: atom_id res chain seq x y z
N MET A 1 17.99 15.76 -37.77
CA MET A 1 16.74 15.01 -38.04
C MET A 1 16.26 14.42 -36.73
N ALA A 2 15.31 15.08 -36.07
CA ALA A 2 14.70 14.58 -34.84
C ALA A 2 13.72 13.46 -35.21
N GLN A 3 13.98 12.24 -34.74
CA GLN A 3 13.01 11.15 -34.84
C GLN A 3 11.89 11.44 -33.82
N SER A 4 10.77 11.95 -34.32
CA SER A 4 9.49 11.92 -33.62
C SER A 4 9.02 10.46 -33.58
N THR A 5 9.25 9.78 -32.46
CA THR A 5 8.74 8.44 -32.24
C THR A 5 7.27 8.54 -31.89
N LYS A 6 6.43 8.17 -32.85
CA LYS A 6 4.98 7.94 -32.80
C LYS A 6 4.46 7.63 -31.38
N GLU A 7 3.76 8.60 -30.79
CA GLU A 7 2.81 8.36 -29.69
C GLU A 7 1.61 7.59 -30.24
N SER A 8 1.60 6.27 -30.03
CA SER A 8 0.40 5.47 -30.30
C SER A 8 0.29 4.32 -29.29
N LYS A 9 0.09 4.65 -28.03
CA LYS A 9 -0.62 3.79 -27.09
C LYS A 9 -1.50 4.71 -26.24
N ASN A 10 -2.81 4.58 -26.41
CA ASN A 10 -3.75 5.10 -25.44
C ASN A 10 -3.54 4.27 -24.16
N SER A 11 -2.58 4.66 -23.32
CA SER A 11 -2.16 3.90 -22.15
C SER A 11 -3.13 4.22 -21.01
N TYR A 12 -4.15 3.39 -20.87
CA TYR A 12 -4.98 3.39 -19.67
C TYR A 12 -4.18 2.83 -18.49
N LEU A 13 -4.46 3.34 -17.30
CA LEU A 13 -3.90 2.79 -16.07
C LEU A 13 -4.46 1.38 -15.85
N SER A 14 -3.58 0.43 -15.60
CA SER A 14 -3.93 -0.97 -15.35
C SER A 14 -3.52 -1.41 -13.96
N ILE A 15 -4.23 -2.39 -13.40
CA ILE A 15 -3.82 -3.06 -12.18
C ILE A 15 -2.45 -3.71 -12.41
N GLY A 16 -1.51 -3.48 -11.50
CA GLY A 16 -0.14 -3.93 -11.58
C GLY A 16 0.83 -2.87 -12.11
N ASP A 17 0.34 -1.75 -12.63
CA ASP A 17 1.19 -0.66 -13.11
C ASP A 17 1.92 0.04 -11.95
N TYR A 18 3.11 0.55 -12.26
CA TYR A 18 3.92 1.34 -11.35
C TYR A 18 3.76 2.82 -11.67
N ILE A 19 3.37 3.60 -10.66
CA ILE A 19 3.07 5.02 -10.78
C ILE A 19 3.87 5.84 -9.78
N THR A 20 4.00 7.12 -10.08
CA THR A 20 4.44 8.14 -9.12
C THR A 20 3.29 9.10 -8.90
N LEU A 21 3.19 9.65 -7.69
CA LEU A 21 2.13 10.58 -7.32
C LEU A 21 2.72 11.97 -7.18
N TYR A 22 2.19 12.92 -7.95
CA TYR A 22 2.58 14.32 -7.91
C TYR A 22 1.43 15.16 -7.35
N CYS A 23 1.71 15.94 -6.32
CA CYS A 23 0.80 16.91 -5.74
C CYS A 23 1.05 18.27 -6.39
N GLU A 24 0.04 18.80 -7.08
CA GLU A 24 0.13 20.10 -7.76
C GLU A 24 0.13 21.27 -6.77
N GLU A 25 -0.67 21.20 -5.71
CA GLU A 25 -0.77 22.27 -4.71
C GLU A 25 0.53 22.49 -3.93
N ARG A 26 1.23 21.41 -3.58
CA ARG A 26 2.51 21.47 -2.86
C ARG A 26 3.73 21.37 -3.78
N LEU A 27 3.50 21.33 -5.09
CA LEU A 27 4.52 21.18 -6.14
C LEU A 27 5.55 20.11 -5.77
N GLY A 28 5.13 18.83 -5.68
CA GLY A 28 6.05 17.80 -5.21
C GLY A 28 5.58 16.36 -5.39
N PHE A 29 6.52 15.42 -5.30
CA PHE A 29 6.25 13.99 -5.41
C PHE A 29 6.02 13.36 -4.04
N ILE A 30 5.14 12.37 -3.94
CA ILE A 30 4.99 11.58 -2.72
C ILE A 30 6.18 10.63 -2.59
N GLN A 31 6.85 10.70 -1.46
CA GLN A 31 8.00 9.87 -1.11
C GLN A 31 7.74 9.12 0.18
N SER A 32 8.16 7.86 0.23
CA SER A 32 8.25 7.11 1.49
C SER A 32 9.56 7.43 2.20
N TYR A 33 9.49 7.96 3.41
CA TYR A 33 10.67 8.12 4.25
C TYR A 33 11.05 6.76 4.84
N LEU A 34 12.17 6.23 4.36
CA LEU A 34 12.70 4.94 4.78
C LEU A 34 13.35 5.10 6.16
N SER A 35 12.52 5.01 7.20
CA SER A 35 12.97 4.90 8.58
C SER A 35 13.25 3.44 8.92
N SER A 36 14.15 3.19 9.89
CA SER A 36 14.34 1.86 10.50
C SER A 36 13.12 1.39 11.31
N SER A 37 12.09 2.23 11.42
CA SER A 37 10.84 1.91 12.10
C SER A 37 9.98 0.90 11.34
N VAL A 38 9.11 0.21 12.08
CA VAL A 38 8.02 -0.62 11.53
C VAL A 38 7.09 0.24 10.66
N PHE A 39 6.96 1.53 10.97
CA PHE A 39 6.12 2.48 10.25
C PHE A 39 6.98 3.43 9.41
N ASN A 40 6.65 3.53 8.12
CA ASN A 40 7.26 4.52 7.23
C ASN A 40 6.28 5.68 7.10
N ASP A 41 6.79 6.90 7.23
CA ASP A 41 6.00 8.09 6.99
C ASP A 41 6.01 8.42 5.50
N LEU A 42 4.89 8.93 4.98
CA LEU A 42 4.82 9.49 3.63
C LEU A 42 4.96 11.01 3.74
N ALA A 43 5.81 11.58 2.88
CA ALA A 43 6.02 13.02 2.81
C ALA A 43 5.96 13.49 1.37
N VAL A 44 5.60 14.75 1.18
CA VAL A 44 5.71 15.40 -0.14
C VAL A 44 7.12 15.97 -0.27
N LEU A 45 7.88 15.42 -1.20
CA LEU A 45 9.17 15.95 -1.61
C LEU A 45 8.93 17.11 -2.57
N SER A 46 9.24 18.33 -2.12
CA SER A 46 9.10 19.54 -2.94
C SER A 46 9.95 19.43 -4.20
N ASN A 47 9.28 19.52 -5.34
CA ASN A 47 9.89 19.62 -6.66
C ASN A 47 9.04 20.52 -7.58
N PRO A 48 9.53 21.72 -7.92
CA PRO A 48 8.82 22.60 -8.84
C PRO A 48 8.73 22.04 -10.27
N ASN A 49 9.57 21.07 -10.64
CA ASN A 49 9.57 20.49 -11.99
C ASN A 49 8.89 19.12 -12.04
N ARG A 50 7.83 19.00 -12.84
CA ARG A 50 7.12 17.74 -13.08
C ARG A 50 7.91 16.75 -13.95
N GLN A 51 8.86 17.23 -14.77
CA GLN A 51 9.55 16.43 -15.78
C GLN A 51 10.70 15.55 -15.26
N GLY A 52 10.88 15.46 -13.94
CA GLY A 52 11.83 14.54 -13.34
C GLY A 52 11.88 14.72 -11.83
N PRO A 53 11.62 13.67 -11.03
CA PRO A 53 11.67 13.78 -9.58
C PRO A 53 13.12 14.03 -9.12
N PRO A 54 13.36 14.84 -8.08
CA PRO A 54 14.70 15.22 -7.65
C PRO A 54 15.23 14.17 -6.67
N VAL A 55 15.12 12.89 -7.02
CA VAL A 55 15.49 11.76 -6.15
C VAL A 55 16.63 10.96 -6.77
N SER A 56 17.61 10.62 -5.93
CA SER A 56 18.67 9.68 -6.29
C SER A 56 18.13 8.26 -6.48
N ASN A 57 17.09 7.89 -5.72
CA ASN A 57 16.44 6.60 -5.80
C ASN A 57 14.96 6.76 -6.18
N ILE A 58 14.65 6.46 -7.44
CA ILE A 58 13.30 6.52 -8.00
C ILE A 58 12.38 5.51 -7.29
N SER A 59 12.89 4.39 -6.79
CA SER A 59 12.08 3.39 -6.11
C SER A 59 11.43 3.90 -4.81
N ALA A 60 11.93 5.01 -4.25
CA ALA A 60 11.38 5.63 -3.03
C ALA A 60 10.09 6.44 -3.26
N ILE A 61 9.73 6.69 -4.52
CA ILE A 61 8.53 7.46 -4.92
C ILE A 61 7.60 6.64 -5.82
N VAL A 62 7.93 5.38 -6.08
CA VAL A 62 7.18 4.49 -6.96
C VAL A 62 6.23 3.63 -6.15
N PHE A 63 4.98 3.61 -6.59
CA PHE A 63 3.90 2.83 -6.00
C PHE A 63 3.31 1.91 -7.05
N GLN A 64 3.01 0.67 -6.67
CA GLN A 64 2.29 -0.27 -7.50
C GLN A 64 0.78 -0.14 -7.24
N VAL A 65 0.00 -0.13 -8.31
CA VAL A 65 -1.46 -0.15 -8.26
C VAL A 65 -1.95 -1.59 -8.09
N CYS A 66 -2.65 -1.88 -7.01
CA CYS A 66 -3.12 -3.21 -6.66
C CYS A 66 -4.62 -3.21 -6.41
N VAL A 67 -5.23 -4.39 -6.42
CA VAL A 67 -6.63 -4.54 -6.00
C VAL A 67 -6.72 -4.56 -4.49
N ALA A 68 -7.90 -4.19 -3.97
CA ALA A 68 -8.15 -4.21 -2.55
C ALA A 68 -8.09 -5.63 -1.97
N GLN A 69 -7.22 -5.84 -1.00
CA GLN A 69 -7.14 -7.09 -0.26
C GLN A 69 -8.23 -7.21 0.81
N ARG A 70 -8.52 -8.44 1.21
CA ARG A 70 -9.35 -8.77 2.37
C ARG A 70 -8.45 -8.89 3.60
N TYR A 71 -8.91 -8.33 4.74
CA TYR A 71 -8.13 -8.26 5.99
C TYR A 71 -8.92 -8.76 7.22
N GLN A 72 -10.02 -9.46 7.00
CA GLN A 72 -10.94 -9.81 8.09
C GLN A 72 -10.29 -10.76 9.09
N THR A 73 -9.46 -11.68 8.61
CA THR A 73 -8.87 -12.72 9.46
C THR A 73 -7.62 -12.22 10.18
N ASN A 74 -6.84 -11.33 9.55
CA ASN A 74 -5.68 -10.69 10.20
C ASN A 74 -6.06 -9.88 11.45
N LYS A 75 -7.21 -9.18 11.43
CA LYS A 75 -7.73 -8.48 12.61
C LYS A 75 -8.07 -9.45 13.75
N LYS A 76 -8.60 -10.64 13.42
CA LYS A 76 -8.89 -11.68 14.40
C LYS A 76 -7.60 -12.26 14.98
N ILE A 77 -6.56 -12.49 14.16
CA ILE A 77 -5.25 -12.94 14.65
C ILE A 77 -4.74 -12.02 15.74
N LEU A 78 -4.70 -10.70 15.49
CA LEU A 78 -4.18 -9.74 16.47
C LEU A 78 -4.94 -9.80 17.79
N LYS A 79 -6.27 -9.88 17.73
CA LYS A 79 -7.13 -10.00 18.91
C LYS A 79 -6.88 -11.30 19.69
N TYR A 80 -6.84 -12.44 18.99
CA TYR A 80 -6.67 -13.74 19.64
C TYR A 80 -5.24 -13.97 20.14
N LYS A 81 -4.24 -13.38 19.47
CA LYS A 81 -2.86 -13.39 19.95
C LYS A 81 -2.76 -12.75 21.33
N GLN A 82 -3.35 -11.57 21.52
CA GLN A 82 -3.41 -10.91 22.83
C GLN A 82 -4.08 -11.79 23.89
N LEU A 83 -5.21 -12.42 23.55
CA LEU A 83 -5.92 -13.31 24.50
C LEU A 83 -5.10 -14.56 24.87
N VAL A 84 -4.37 -15.14 23.91
CA VAL A 84 -3.48 -16.29 24.15
C VAL A 84 -2.29 -15.89 25.03
N ASP A 85 -1.73 -14.71 24.81
CA ASP A 85 -0.63 -14.17 25.62
C ASP A 85 -1.07 -13.94 27.08
N GLU A 86 -2.33 -13.52 27.30
CA GLU A 86 -2.92 -13.35 28.64
C GLU A 86 -3.26 -14.68 29.32
N ASN A 87 -3.74 -15.68 28.57
CA ASN A 87 -4.20 -16.97 29.10
C ASN A 87 -3.56 -18.16 28.37
N PRO A 88 -2.26 -18.42 28.59
CA PRO A 88 -1.51 -19.40 27.81
C PRO A 88 -1.89 -20.86 28.10
N LEU A 89 -2.58 -21.16 29.20
CA LEU A 89 -2.95 -22.54 29.58
C LEU A 89 -4.29 -23.00 29.00
N ASP A 90 -5.07 -22.10 28.38
CA ASP A 90 -6.36 -22.46 27.77
C ASP A 90 -6.15 -23.14 26.41
N ILE A 91 -6.25 -24.47 26.40
CA ILE A 91 -6.10 -25.33 25.22
C ILE A 91 -7.16 -25.01 24.15
N LEU A 92 -8.39 -24.65 24.54
CA LEU A 92 -9.44 -24.32 23.59
C LEU A 92 -9.11 -23.01 22.86
N LEU A 93 -8.56 -22.03 23.58
CA LEU A 93 -8.15 -20.76 23.01
C LEU A 93 -6.97 -20.93 22.05
N GLN A 94 -5.98 -21.74 22.41
CA GLN A 94 -4.87 -22.08 21.51
C GLN A 94 -5.35 -22.79 20.23
N THR A 95 -6.28 -23.74 20.37
CA THR A 95 -6.87 -24.45 19.22
C THR A 95 -7.58 -23.48 18.28
N LYS A 96 -8.35 -22.54 18.84
CA LYS A 96 -9.01 -21.48 18.06
C LYS A 96 -7.98 -20.57 17.39
N TYR A 97 -6.93 -20.17 18.09
CA TYR A 97 -5.87 -19.33 17.52
C TYR A 97 -5.17 -20.01 16.33
N ALA A 98 -4.82 -21.30 16.45
CA ALA A 98 -4.24 -22.07 15.36
C ALA A 98 -5.18 -22.18 14.14
N ALA A 99 -6.48 -22.38 14.38
CA ALA A 99 -7.47 -22.39 13.30
C ALA A 99 -7.58 -21.02 12.60
N ILE A 100 -7.52 -19.93 13.35
CA ILE A 100 -7.53 -18.56 12.81
C ILE A 100 -6.23 -18.28 12.03
N GLN A 101 -5.07 -18.76 12.49
CA GLN A 101 -3.81 -18.65 11.74
C GLN A 101 -3.92 -19.33 10.38
N LYS A 102 -4.43 -20.56 10.33
CA LYS A 102 -4.66 -21.28 9.07
C LYS A 102 -5.65 -20.55 8.17
N ALA A 103 -6.71 -19.98 8.74
CA ALA A 103 -7.67 -19.20 7.96
C ALA A 103 -7.04 -17.91 7.37
N ALA A 104 -6.09 -17.27 8.07
CA ALA A 104 -5.41 -16.09 7.55
C ALA A 104 -4.42 -16.43 6.43
N GLU A 105 -3.73 -17.57 6.52
CA GLU A 105 -2.89 -18.08 5.43
C GLU A 105 -3.73 -18.30 4.17
N ASN A 106 -4.90 -18.93 4.31
CA ASN A 106 -5.83 -19.09 3.20
C ASN A 106 -6.32 -17.74 2.64
N GLU A 107 -6.65 -16.77 3.51
CA GLU A 107 -7.04 -15.40 3.08
C GLU A 107 -5.90 -14.70 2.31
N SER A 108 -4.65 -14.88 2.74
CA SER A 108 -3.48 -14.36 2.03
C SER A 108 -3.32 -14.98 0.65
N ASN A 109 -3.46 -16.31 0.56
CA ASN A 109 -3.37 -17.03 -0.72
C ASN A 109 -4.48 -16.61 -1.68
N ASP A 110 -5.70 -16.43 -1.18
CA ASP A 110 -6.84 -15.94 -1.96
C ASP A 110 -6.60 -14.50 -2.46
N ASN A 111 -6.03 -13.63 -1.63
CA ASN A 111 -5.67 -12.27 -2.02
C ASN A 111 -4.61 -12.27 -3.13
N GLU A 112 -3.59 -13.11 -3.04
CA GLU A 112 -2.56 -13.25 -4.09
C GLU A 112 -3.14 -13.78 -5.40
N ALA A 113 -4.02 -14.77 -5.33
CA ALA A 113 -4.70 -15.33 -6.50
C ALA A 113 -5.58 -14.27 -7.18
N GLU A 114 -6.34 -13.50 -6.40
CA GLU A 114 -7.15 -12.39 -6.90
C GLU A 114 -6.29 -11.30 -7.54
N GLN A 115 -5.18 -10.93 -6.90
CA GLN A 115 -4.24 -9.95 -7.44
C GLN A 115 -3.71 -10.41 -8.80
N LYS A 116 -3.23 -11.65 -8.91
CA LYS A 116 -2.75 -12.23 -10.17
C LYS A 116 -3.83 -12.25 -11.25
N ARG A 117 -5.08 -12.54 -10.88
CA ARG A 117 -6.23 -12.57 -11.79
C ARG A 117 -6.58 -11.20 -12.36
N GLN A 118 -6.42 -10.13 -11.58
CA GLN A 118 -6.80 -8.77 -11.98
C GLN A 118 -5.65 -7.99 -12.63
N THR A 119 -4.41 -8.45 -12.54
CA THR A 119 -3.25 -7.83 -13.21
C THR A 119 -3.51 -7.62 -14.70
N GLY A 120 -3.22 -6.41 -15.19
CA GLY A 120 -3.43 -6.02 -16.59
C GLY A 120 -4.85 -5.53 -16.92
N ARG A 121 -5.80 -5.61 -15.97
CA ARG A 121 -7.14 -5.02 -16.15
C ARG A 121 -7.07 -3.51 -16.01
N ALA A 122 -7.73 -2.79 -16.92
CA ALA A 122 -7.87 -1.34 -16.84
C ALA A 122 -8.61 -0.91 -15.57
N VAL A 123 -8.08 0.11 -14.88
CA VAL A 123 -8.68 0.72 -13.69
C VAL A 123 -9.84 1.63 -14.11
N GLN A 124 -10.97 1.49 -13.43
CA GLN A 124 -12.15 2.31 -13.67
C GLN A 124 -12.32 3.36 -12.56
N TYR A 125 -12.86 4.53 -12.91
CA TYR A 125 -13.24 5.53 -11.92
C TYR A 125 -14.29 4.98 -10.96
N GLY A 126 -14.13 5.26 -9.67
CA GLY A 126 -14.98 4.71 -8.60
C GLY A 126 -14.57 3.30 -8.13
N GLN A 127 -13.64 2.63 -8.82
CA GLN A 127 -13.09 1.36 -8.36
C GLN A 127 -12.16 1.59 -7.15
N VAL A 128 -12.27 0.72 -6.14
CA VAL A 128 -11.36 0.71 -5.00
C VAL A 128 -10.03 0.08 -5.43
N ILE A 129 -8.95 0.83 -5.24
CA ILE A 129 -7.58 0.38 -5.47
C ILE A 129 -6.77 0.49 -4.17
N GLN A 130 -5.66 -0.22 -4.13
CA GLN A 130 -4.64 -0.08 -3.09
C GLN A 130 -3.31 0.27 -3.72
N LEU A 131 -2.49 0.99 -2.97
CA LEU A 131 -1.16 1.39 -3.39
C LEU A 131 -0.12 0.72 -2.49
N GLN A 132 0.81 0.01 -3.12
CA GLN A 132 1.94 -0.61 -2.45
C GLN A 132 3.21 0.14 -2.80
N HIS A 133 4.01 0.51 -1.80
CA HIS A 133 5.29 1.15 -2.07
C HIS A 133 6.31 0.12 -2.57
N ASN A 134 6.83 0.32 -3.79
CA ASN A 134 7.63 -0.66 -4.51
C ASN A 134 8.88 -1.10 -3.74
N PHE A 135 9.62 -0.15 -3.15
CA PHE A 135 10.87 -0.48 -2.46
C PHE A 135 10.65 -1.27 -1.15
N THR A 136 9.57 -0.98 -0.42
CA THR A 136 9.37 -1.54 0.93
C THR A 136 8.39 -2.69 0.98
N GLY A 137 7.58 -2.87 -0.07
CA GLY A 137 6.43 -3.79 -0.08
C GLY A 137 5.32 -3.41 0.90
N LYS A 138 5.41 -2.28 1.62
CA LYS A 138 4.39 -1.81 2.55
C LYS A 138 3.23 -1.14 1.82
N TRP A 139 2.03 -1.29 2.37
CA TRP A 139 0.80 -0.69 1.86
C TRP A 139 0.63 0.74 2.36
N MET A 140 0.08 1.61 1.52
CA MET A 140 -0.38 2.92 1.94
C MET A 140 -1.67 2.78 2.75
N HIS A 141 -1.70 3.40 3.92
CA HIS A 141 -2.86 3.42 4.81
C HIS A 141 -2.97 4.79 5.47
N VAL A 142 -4.20 5.19 5.81
CA VAL A 142 -4.48 6.39 6.59
C VAL A 142 -5.04 5.95 7.92
N ASN A 143 -4.44 6.43 9.01
CA ASN A 143 -4.88 6.15 10.36
C ASN A 143 -5.88 7.22 10.80
N SER A 144 -7.16 6.85 10.90
CA SER A 144 -8.23 7.75 11.31
C SER A 144 -8.30 8.01 12.81
N ILE A 145 -7.48 7.35 13.62
CA ILE A 145 -7.46 7.48 15.08
C ILE A 145 -6.38 8.47 15.51
N SER A 146 -5.26 8.50 14.79
CA SER A 146 -4.11 9.36 15.11
C SER A 146 -4.10 10.60 14.23
N THR A 147 -3.77 11.75 14.82
CA THR A 147 -3.57 13.00 14.08
C THR A 147 -2.21 13.04 13.39
N SER A 148 -2.11 13.80 12.30
CA SER A 148 -0.85 14.09 11.62
C SER A 148 0.16 14.75 12.57
N ARG A 149 1.45 14.52 12.31
CA ARG A 149 2.55 15.13 13.09
C ARG A 149 2.73 16.61 12.80
N THR A 150 2.31 17.09 11.64
CA THR A 150 2.51 18.48 11.22
C THR A 150 1.27 19.34 11.44
N GLU A 151 0.08 18.77 11.28
CA GLU A 151 -1.19 19.51 11.36
C GLU A 151 -2.21 18.72 12.18
N PRO A 152 -2.65 19.23 13.36
CA PRO A 152 -3.53 18.49 14.26
C PRO A 152 -4.95 18.30 13.72
N SER A 153 -5.36 19.07 12.71
CA SER A 153 -6.66 18.93 12.04
C SER A 153 -6.71 17.77 11.04
N ASN A 154 -5.57 17.18 10.71
CA ASN A 154 -5.44 16.15 9.67
C ASN A 154 -5.16 14.78 10.27
N MET A 155 -5.55 13.72 9.55
CA MET A 155 -5.25 12.33 9.90
C MET A 155 -3.80 11.97 9.55
N MET A 156 -3.26 10.98 10.26
CA MET A 156 -1.92 10.43 10.01
C MET A 156 -1.91 9.47 8.81
#